data_AF-A0A0N5DBY3-F1
#
_entry.id   AF-A0A0N5DBY3-F1
#
_cell.length_a   1.000
_cell.length_b   1.000
_cell.length_c   1.000
_cell.angle_alpha   90.00
_cell.angle_beta   90.00
_cell.angle_gamma   90.00
#
_symmetry.space_group_name_H-M   'P 1'
#
loop_
_entity.id
_entity.type
_entity.pdbx_description
1 polymer ?
#
loop_
_entity_poly.entity_id
_entity_poly.type
_entity_poly.pdbx_seq_one_letter_code
_entity_poly.pdbx_strand_id
1 'polypeptide(L)'
;MGGSCYPQMQMQQQQPMCQPVCGSGYQCGPYGCAKVRARARSANLFKPKLAYEEPKLPFPNFYLQSPNQLFMECCEERQLPDVCLQKCTFNTFTKDALINMYFKRDPCPIAAAAEIQYCAAQGKDHRDCCVRNGVGTTLAGGRCLVFCDQRPGNVTQLDFSYVSCYDRFDSIKSCFWHDIMARNSFRRFLRHF
;
A
#
# COMPACT_ATOMS: atom_id res chain seq x y z
N MET A 1 -9.42 -46.35 30.50
CA MET A 1 -9.77 -45.58 29.29
C MET A 1 -10.38 -44.28 29.74
N GLY A 2 -9.58 -43.22 29.87
CA GLY A 2 -10.03 -41.90 30.31
C GLY A 2 -9.81 -40.90 29.19
N GLY A 3 -10.88 -40.44 28.56
CA GLY A 3 -10.86 -39.37 27.56
C GLY A 3 -11.20 -38.05 28.23
N SER A 4 -10.24 -37.12 28.27
CA SER A 4 -10.49 -35.73 28.67
C SER A 4 -10.88 -34.89 27.46
N CYS A 5 -12.08 -34.32 27.50
CA CYS A 5 -12.50 -33.24 26.61
C CYS A 5 -11.83 -31.94 27.07
N TYR A 6 -10.91 -31.40 26.27
CA TYR A 6 -10.41 -30.03 26.46
C TYR A 6 -11.40 -29.03 25.84
N PRO A 7 -11.82 -27.97 26.55
CA PRO A 7 -12.64 -26.93 25.94
C PRO A 7 -11.79 -26.10 24.98
N GLN A 8 -12.28 -25.90 23.75
CA GLN A 8 -11.71 -24.95 22.81
C GLN A 8 -11.84 -23.53 23.37
N MET A 9 -10.70 -22.88 23.64
CA MET A 9 -10.65 -21.43 23.82
C MET A 9 -11.03 -20.77 22.48
N GLN A 10 -12.24 -20.22 22.42
CA GLN A 10 -12.63 -19.30 21.37
C GLN A 10 -11.81 -18.03 21.56
N MET A 11 -10.84 -17.81 20.68
CA MET A 11 -10.10 -16.56 20.58
C MET A 11 -11.08 -15.47 20.15
N GLN A 12 -11.67 -14.76 21.12
CA GLN A 12 -12.50 -13.59 20.86
C GLN A 12 -11.60 -12.53 20.20
N GLN A 13 -11.81 -12.36 18.90
CA GLN A 13 -11.25 -11.26 18.11
C GLN A 13 -11.81 -9.96 18.68
N GLN A 14 -11.13 -9.38 19.66
CA GLN A 14 -11.47 -8.08 20.22
C GLN A 14 -11.35 -7.05 19.09
N GLN A 15 -12.49 -6.54 18.63
CA GLN A 15 -12.52 -5.46 17.67
C GLN A 15 -11.79 -4.26 18.27
N PRO A 16 -10.87 -3.60 17.53
CA PRO A 16 -10.22 -2.41 18.03
C PRO A 16 -11.28 -1.36 18.32
N MET A 17 -11.30 -0.82 19.54
CA MET A 17 -12.21 0.25 19.94
C MET A 17 -11.49 1.58 19.75
N CYS A 18 -11.89 2.35 18.74
CA CYS A 18 -11.36 3.69 18.49
C CYS A 18 -12.05 4.67 19.45
N GLN A 19 -11.26 5.46 20.17
CA GLN A 19 -11.74 6.64 20.90
C GLN A 19 -11.02 7.89 20.35
N PRO A 20 -11.74 8.90 19.84
CA PRO A 20 -13.21 8.99 19.72
C PRO A 20 -13.80 7.96 18.73
N VAL A 21 -15.11 7.68 18.88
CA VAL A 21 -15.84 6.80 17.97
C VAL A 21 -15.79 7.38 16.55
N CYS A 22 -15.53 6.52 15.57
CA CYS A 22 -15.45 6.94 14.17
C CYS A 22 -16.80 7.49 13.68
N GLY A 23 -16.75 8.59 12.91
CA GLY A 23 -17.95 9.19 12.32
C GLY A 23 -18.61 8.28 11.27
N SER A 24 -19.83 8.64 10.87
CA SER A 24 -20.59 7.92 9.84
C SER A 24 -19.77 7.73 8.56
N GLY A 25 -19.73 6.51 8.03
CA GLY A 25 -18.94 6.16 6.85
C GLY A 25 -17.47 5.82 7.14
N TYR A 26 -17.06 5.78 8.41
CA TYR A 26 -15.75 5.30 8.86
C TYR A 26 -15.89 4.09 9.77
N GLN A 27 -14.91 3.20 9.74
CA GLN A 27 -14.79 2.02 10.60
C GLN A 27 -13.48 2.10 11.38
N CYS A 28 -13.49 1.58 12.61
CA CYS A 28 -12.27 1.48 13.41
C CYS A 28 -11.35 0.40 12.84
N GLY A 29 -10.11 0.79 12.54
CA GLY A 29 -9.04 -0.08 12.09
C GLY A 29 -7.82 -0.01 13.03
N PRO A 30 -6.74 -0.73 12.68
CA PRO A 30 -5.54 -0.83 13.52
C PRO A 30 -4.80 0.51 13.72
N TYR A 31 -5.05 1.49 12.85
CA TYR A 31 -4.39 2.81 12.88
C TYR A 31 -5.35 3.96 13.18
N GLY A 32 -6.59 3.66 13.59
CA GLY A 32 -7.64 4.64 13.82
C GLY A 32 -8.79 4.50 12.83
N CYS A 33 -9.53 5.59 12.62
CA CYS A 33 -10.71 5.59 11.76
C CYS A 33 -10.34 5.61 10.27
N ALA A 34 -10.85 4.65 9.53
CA ALA A 34 -10.64 4.54 8.10
C ALA A 34 -11.98 4.53 7.37
N LYS A 35 -12.03 5.15 6.18
CA LYS A 35 -13.27 5.28 5.42
C LYS A 35 -13.75 3.91 4.94
N VAL A 36 -15.02 3.60 5.15
CA VAL A 36 -15.65 2.40 4.63
C VAL A 36 -15.94 2.63 3.16
N ARG A 37 -15.18 1.97 2.27
CA ARG A 37 -15.57 1.88 0.87
C ARG A 37 -16.54 0.72 0.69
N ALA A 38 -17.80 1.05 0.39
CA ALA A 38 -18.68 0.06 -0.23
C ALA A 38 -18.04 -0.33 -1.58
N ARG A 39 -17.65 -1.61 -1.71
CA ARG A 39 -17.28 -2.15 -3.02
C ARG A 39 -18.54 -2.10 -3.88
N ALA A 40 -18.71 -1.04 -4.65
CA ALA A 40 -19.72 -1.04 -5.71
C ALA A 40 -19.30 -2.15 -6.69
N ARG A 41 -19.94 -3.31 -6.60
CA ARG A 41 -20.01 -4.19 -7.77
C ARG A 41 -20.66 -3.31 -8.84
N SER A 42 -19.92 -3.00 -9.90
CA SER A 42 -20.32 -2.11 -10.98
C SER A 42 -21.78 -2.35 -11.37
N ALA A 43 -22.70 -1.54 -10.82
CA ALA A 43 -24.03 -1.40 -11.36
C ALA A 43 -23.87 -0.32 -12.42
N ASN A 44 -24.04 -0.69 -13.68
CA ASN A 44 -24.03 0.24 -14.81
C ASN A 44 -24.99 1.41 -14.50
N LEU A 45 -24.46 2.53 -14.01
CA LEU A 45 -25.25 3.73 -13.78
C LEU A 45 -25.57 4.34 -15.15
N PHE A 46 -26.85 4.32 -15.47
CA PHE A 46 -27.47 4.99 -16.60
C PHE A 46 -27.06 6.48 -16.58
N LYS A 47 -26.29 6.92 -17.59
CA LYS A 47 -26.01 8.35 -17.79
C LYS A 47 -27.13 8.95 -18.66
N PRO A 48 -27.80 10.02 -18.24
CA PRO A 48 -28.74 10.72 -19.11
C PRO A 48 -27.97 11.34 -20.29
N LYS A 49 -28.47 11.12 -21.51
CA LYS A 49 -27.86 11.58 -22.76
C LYS A 49 -27.88 13.11 -22.83
N LEU A 50 -26.72 13.75 -22.65
CA LEU A 50 -26.42 15.02 -23.32
C LEU A 50 -25.47 14.68 -24.47
N ALA A 51 -25.95 14.93 -25.69
CA ALA A 51 -25.36 14.47 -26.93
C ALA A 51 -24.06 15.23 -27.26
N TYR A 52 -22.95 14.52 -27.22
CA TYR A 52 -21.83 14.68 -28.15
C TYR A 52 -21.32 13.26 -28.44
N GLU A 53 -21.56 12.77 -29.66
CA GLU A 53 -21.11 11.44 -30.07
C GLU A 53 -19.59 11.45 -30.26
N GLU A 54 -18.87 11.00 -29.24
CA GLU A 54 -17.47 10.59 -29.41
C GLU A 54 -17.41 9.23 -30.16
N PRO A 55 -16.44 9.03 -31.07
CA PRO A 55 -16.29 7.77 -31.79
C PRO A 55 -16.13 6.59 -30.82
N LYS A 56 -17.02 5.60 -30.93
CA LYS A 56 -16.97 4.35 -30.16
C LYS A 56 -15.71 3.56 -30.57
N LEU A 57 -14.64 3.66 -29.77
CA LEU A 57 -13.53 2.72 -29.87
C LEU A 57 -14.00 1.30 -29.51
N PRO A 58 -13.52 0.23 -30.19
CA PRO A 58 -14.14 -1.10 -30.14
C PRO A 58 -13.85 -1.91 -28.86
N PHE A 59 -13.16 -1.34 -27.87
CA PHE A 59 -12.73 -2.08 -26.67
C PHE A 59 -13.11 -1.30 -25.41
N PRO A 60 -13.77 -1.94 -24.42
CA PRO A 60 -14.04 -1.29 -23.15
C PRO A 60 -12.69 -0.95 -22.51
N ASN A 61 -12.49 0.33 -22.24
CA ASN A 61 -11.27 0.89 -21.69
C ASN A 61 -11.09 0.37 -20.25
N PHE A 62 -10.58 -0.85 -20.08
CA PHE A 62 -10.12 -1.35 -18.78
C PHE A 62 -8.80 -0.65 -18.50
N TYR A 63 -8.93 0.57 -17.96
CA TYR A 63 -7.86 1.50 -17.63
C TYR A 63 -6.65 0.75 -17.07
N LEU A 64 -5.51 0.81 -17.77
CA LEU A 64 -4.23 0.46 -17.16
C LEU A 64 -4.02 1.47 -16.03
N GLN A 65 -4.28 1.04 -14.80
CA GLN A 65 -4.21 1.90 -13.63
C GLN A 65 -2.78 2.42 -13.49
N SER A 66 -2.66 3.72 -13.21
CA SER A 66 -1.35 4.32 -12.94
C SER A 66 -0.72 3.67 -11.70
N PRO A 67 0.62 3.70 -11.55
CA PRO A 67 1.26 3.19 -10.33
C PRO A 67 0.74 3.85 -9.04
N ASN A 68 0.46 5.15 -9.09
CA ASN A 68 -0.16 5.86 -7.96
C ASN A 68 -1.59 5.39 -7.68
N GLN A 69 -2.36 5.05 -8.71
CA GLN A 69 -3.71 4.51 -8.53
C GLN A 69 -3.66 3.13 -7.85
N LEU A 70 -2.79 2.23 -8.31
CA LEU A 70 -2.61 0.91 -7.68
C LEU A 70 -2.13 1.02 -6.23
N PHE A 71 -1.21 1.96 -5.97
CA PHE A 71 -0.72 2.22 -4.63
C PHE A 71 -1.85 2.75 -3.71
N MET A 72 -2.56 3.79 -4.15
CA MET A 72 -3.68 4.37 -3.39
C MET A 72 -4.77 3.33 -3.10
N GLU A 73 -5.19 2.57 -4.11
CA GLU A 73 -6.23 1.53 -3.95
C GLU A 73 -5.81 0.48 -2.93
N CYS A 74 -4.54 0.04 -2.96
CA CYS A 74 -4.01 -0.88 -1.97
C CYS A 74 -4.07 -0.33 -0.54
N CYS A 75 -3.75 0.96 -0.34
CA CYS A 75 -3.83 1.59 0.97
C CYS A 75 -5.28 1.69 1.48
N GLU A 76 -6.22 1.98 0.59
CA GLU A 76 -7.65 2.06 0.92
C GLU A 76 -8.21 0.68 1.26
N GLU A 77 -7.80 -0.36 0.54
CA GLU A 77 -8.16 -1.75 0.82
C GLU A 77 -7.64 -2.23 2.18
N ARG A 78 -6.50 -1.70 2.61
CA ARG A 78 -5.93 -1.93 3.94
C ARG A 78 -6.55 -1.07 5.04
N GLN A 79 -7.54 -0.26 4.70
CA GLN A 79 -8.23 0.61 5.64
C GLN A 79 -7.25 1.52 6.40
N LEU A 80 -6.31 2.12 5.65
CA LEU A 80 -5.49 3.18 6.23
C LEU A 80 -6.34 4.45 6.43
N PRO A 81 -6.15 5.19 7.54
CA PRO A 81 -6.81 6.48 7.78
C PRO A 81 -6.48 7.51 6.70
N ASP A 82 -7.37 8.48 6.48
CA ASP A 82 -7.21 9.52 5.43
C ASP A 82 -5.89 10.30 5.56
N VAL A 83 -5.42 10.54 6.79
CA VAL A 83 -4.12 11.17 7.07
C VAL A 83 -2.93 10.38 6.51
N CYS A 84 -3.05 9.05 6.46
CA CYS A 84 -2.08 8.15 5.87
C CYS A 84 -2.27 8.00 4.36
N LEU A 85 -3.50 8.09 3.84
CA LEU A 85 -3.76 8.04 2.39
C LEU A 85 -3.06 9.17 1.63
N GLN A 86 -2.84 10.31 2.27
CA GLN A 86 -2.03 11.41 1.72
C GLN A 86 -0.58 10.98 1.38
N LYS A 87 -0.10 9.87 1.95
CA LYS A 87 1.23 9.29 1.72
C LYS A 87 1.19 8.11 0.73
N CYS A 88 0.04 7.74 0.18
CA CYS A 88 -0.11 6.60 -0.72
C CYS A 88 0.09 6.96 -2.20
N THR A 89 1.12 7.76 -2.48
CA THR A 89 1.59 8.02 -3.84
C THR A 89 3.12 8.00 -3.85
N PHE A 90 3.72 7.72 -5.00
CA PHE A 90 5.16 7.73 -5.16
C PHE A 90 5.81 9.12 -5.01
N ASN A 91 5.00 10.18 -5.01
CA ASN A 91 5.47 11.56 -4.83
C ASN A 91 5.36 12.03 -3.37
N THR A 92 4.42 11.48 -2.61
CA THR A 92 4.17 11.89 -1.23
C THR A 92 4.73 10.92 -0.19
N PHE A 93 5.00 9.68 -0.59
CA PHE A 93 5.74 8.74 0.22
C PHE A 93 7.23 9.03 0.09
N THR A 94 7.76 9.86 0.99
CA THR A 94 9.15 10.32 0.97
C THR A 94 9.88 9.97 2.26
N LYS A 95 11.22 10.08 2.24
CA LYS A 95 12.06 9.99 3.45
C LYS A 95 11.57 10.95 4.53
N ASP A 96 11.28 12.20 4.16
CA ASP A 96 10.84 13.22 5.12
C ASP A 96 9.47 12.90 5.70
N ALA A 97 8.55 12.34 4.90
CA ALA A 97 7.27 11.86 5.41
C ALA A 97 7.47 10.78 6.48
N LEU A 98 8.31 9.78 6.23
CA LEU A 98 8.63 8.72 7.20
C LEU A 98 9.29 9.28 8.47
N ILE A 99 10.23 10.20 8.33
CA ILE A 99 10.89 10.86 9.46
C ILE A 99 9.87 11.63 10.31
N ASN A 100 8.97 12.38 9.67
CA ASN A 100 7.92 13.12 10.38
C ASN A 100 6.91 12.19 11.08
N MET A 101 6.55 11.06 10.46
CA MET A 101 5.73 10.02 11.09
C MET A 101 6.42 9.41 12.33
N TYR A 102 7.74 9.13 12.23
CA TYR A 102 8.52 8.59 13.34
C TYR A 102 8.58 9.56 14.53
N PHE A 103 8.86 10.83 14.27
CA PHE A 103 8.89 11.88 15.30
C PHE A 103 7.51 12.36 15.75
N LYS A 104 6.42 11.71 15.31
CA LYS A 104 5.03 12.05 15.62
C LYS A 104 4.66 13.50 15.26
N ARG A 105 5.33 14.05 14.23
CA ARG A 105 5.03 15.36 13.63
C ARG A 105 4.04 15.24 12.47
N ASP A 106 3.93 14.05 11.88
CA ASP A 106 2.87 13.71 10.93
C ASP A 106 1.69 13.06 11.69
N PRO A 107 0.43 13.41 11.37
CA PRO A 107 -0.74 12.78 11.98
C PRO A 107 -0.91 11.30 11.59
N CYS A 108 -0.27 10.82 10.52
CA CYS A 108 -0.20 9.40 10.22
C CYS A 108 0.82 8.71 11.13
N PRO A 109 0.44 7.69 11.92
CA PRO A 109 1.37 7.02 12.83
C PRO A 109 2.41 6.20 12.08
N ILE A 110 3.64 6.13 12.59
CA ILE A 110 4.73 5.32 12.00
C ILE A 110 4.37 3.84 11.85
N ALA A 111 3.48 3.30 12.69
CA ALA A 111 3.00 1.92 12.58
C ALA A 111 2.27 1.62 11.26
N ALA A 112 1.70 2.63 10.59
CA ALA A 112 1.08 2.48 9.28
C ALA A 112 2.10 2.41 8.13
N ALA A 113 3.35 2.82 8.37
CA ALA A 113 4.37 2.91 7.33
C ALA A 113 4.67 1.55 6.68
N ALA A 114 4.61 0.45 7.44
CA ALA A 114 4.84 -0.89 6.90
C ALA A 114 3.78 -1.28 5.85
N GLU A 115 2.52 -0.93 6.09
CA GLU A 115 1.43 -1.16 5.14
C GLU A 115 1.54 -0.25 3.91
N ILE A 116 1.94 1.01 4.10
CA ILE A 116 2.20 1.95 3.01
C ILE A 116 3.34 1.44 2.13
N GLN A 117 4.46 1.00 2.73
CA GLN A 117 5.61 0.42 2.04
C GLN A 117 5.23 -0.86 1.28
N TYR A 118 4.48 -1.76 1.93
CA TYR A 118 3.95 -2.97 1.29
C TYR A 118 3.14 -2.61 0.04
N CYS A 119 2.26 -1.61 0.14
CA CYS A 119 1.41 -1.19 -0.96
C CYS A 119 2.19 -0.56 -2.11
N ALA A 120 3.19 0.27 -1.81
CA ALA A 120 4.09 0.81 -2.82
C ALA A 120 4.78 -0.33 -3.61
N ALA A 121 5.22 -1.37 -2.91
CA ALA A 121 5.88 -2.54 -3.48
C ALA A 121 4.93 -3.60 -4.04
N GLN A 122 3.61 -3.42 -3.96
CA GLN A 122 2.61 -4.43 -4.38
C GLN A 122 2.86 -5.84 -3.82
N GLY A 123 3.42 -5.94 -2.61
CA GLY A 123 3.64 -7.23 -1.96
C GLY A 123 4.73 -8.11 -2.58
N LYS A 124 5.76 -7.51 -3.21
CA LYS A 124 6.78 -8.24 -4.00
C LYS A 124 8.19 -8.04 -3.49
N ASP A 125 9.08 -8.90 -4.01
CA ASP A 125 10.52 -8.82 -3.84
C ASP A 125 11.17 -8.01 -4.97
N HIS A 126 11.86 -6.93 -4.61
CA HIS A 126 12.60 -6.06 -5.53
C HIS A 126 14.11 -6.04 -5.24
N ARG A 127 14.64 -7.00 -4.46
CA ARG A 127 16.05 -7.00 -4.05
C ARG A 127 17.00 -6.91 -5.23
N ASP A 128 16.73 -7.58 -6.35
CA ASP A 128 17.57 -7.50 -7.56
C ASP A 128 17.66 -6.10 -8.16
N CYS A 129 16.56 -5.34 -8.13
CA CYS A 129 16.57 -3.93 -8.55
C CYS A 129 17.32 -3.08 -7.52
N CYS A 130 17.05 -3.29 -6.24
CA CYS A 130 17.66 -2.51 -5.16
C CYS A 130 19.18 -2.68 -5.07
N VAL A 131 19.69 -3.90 -5.25
CA VAL A 131 21.13 -4.17 -5.29
C VAL A 131 21.78 -3.38 -6.43
N ARG A 132 21.20 -3.44 -7.64
CA ARG A 132 21.71 -2.71 -8.82
C ARG A 132 21.63 -1.19 -8.65
N ASN A 133 20.69 -0.69 -7.86
CA ASN A 133 20.51 0.73 -7.58
C ASN A 133 21.18 1.20 -6.28
N GLY A 134 22.13 0.42 -5.74
CA GLY A 134 22.99 0.86 -4.65
C GLY A 134 22.31 0.97 -3.28
N VAL A 135 21.15 0.31 -3.08
CA VAL A 135 20.48 0.30 -1.77
C VAL A 135 21.34 -0.42 -0.72
N GLY A 136 22.08 -1.45 -1.13
CA GLY A 136 22.98 -2.20 -0.25
C GLY A 136 24.32 -1.51 0.03
N THR A 137 24.57 -0.30 -0.49
CA THR A 137 25.87 0.39 -0.37
C THR A 137 25.85 1.53 0.65
N THR A 138 24.82 1.61 1.49
CA THR A 138 24.77 2.57 2.60
C THR A 138 25.69 2.11 3.75
N LEU A 139 25.78 2.91 4.81
CA LEU A 139 26.50 2.54 6.02
C LEU A 139 25.97 1.24 6.66
N ALA A 140 24.67 0.95 6.54
CA ALA A 140 24.08 -0.29 7.03
C ALA A 140 24.27 -1.49 6.07
N GLY A 141 24.83 -1.26 4.88
CA GLY A 141 25.16 -2.27 3.90
C GLY A 141 23.93 -3.03 3.39
N GLY A 142 24.09 -4.35 3.19
CA GLY A 142 23.03 -5.23 2.71
C GLY A 142 21.79 -5.32 3.61
N ARG A 143 21.86 -4.84 4.86
CA ARG A 143 20.68 -4.80 5.76
C ARG A 143 19.56 -3.93 5.19
N CYS A 144 19.88 -2.92 4.38
CA CYS A 144 18.87 -2.07 3.74
C CYS A 144 18.04 -2.78 2.67
N LEU A 145 18.46 -3.95 2.20
CA LEU A 145 17.69 -4.75 1.24
C LEU A 145 16.41 -5.34 1.86
N VAL A 146 16.29 -5.33 3.19
CA VAL A 146 15.06 -5.74 3.88
C VAL A 146 13.85 -4.89 3.44
N PHE A 147 14.06 -3.60 3.14
CA PHE A 147 13.00 -2.71 2.64
C PHE A 147 12.53 -3.02 1.23
N CYS A 148 13.30 -3.82 0.47
CA CYS A 148 13.01 -4.15 -0.91
C CYS A 148 12.22 -5.44 -1.06
N ASP A 149 12.24 -6.30 -0.04
CA ASP A 149 11.41 -7.49 0.02
C ASP A 149 10.16 -7.20 0.84
N GLN A 150 9.04 -7.00 0.16
CA GLN A 150 7.76 -6.68 0.78
C GLN A 150 6.74 -7.80 0.60
N ARG A 151 7.20 -9.05 0.40
CA ARG A 151 6.29 -10.20 0.35
C ARG A 151 5.56 -10.37 1.69
N PRO A 152 4.30 -10.85 1.68
CA PRO A 152 3.58 -11.16 2.90
C PRO A 152 4.41 -12.02 3.86
N GLY A 153 4.44 -11.66 5.14
CA GLY A 153 5.25 -12.33 6.16
C GLY A 153 6.63 -11.70 6.39
N ASN A 154 7.11 -10.83 5.50
CA ASN A 154 8.34 -10.06 5.70
C ASN A 154 8.01 -8.61 6.13
N VAL A 155 7.60 -8.44 7.40
CA VAL A 155 7.26 -7.12 7.94
C VAL A 155 8.52 -6.45 8.48
N THR A 156 9.00 -5.43 7.78
CA THR A 156 10.08 -4.56 8.28
C THR A 156 9.51 -3.44 9.12
N GLN A 157 9.97 -3.31 10.37
CA GLN A 157 9.65 -2.14 11.18
C GLN A 157 10.43 -0.93 10.67
N LEU A 158 9.71 0.09 10.21
CA LEU A 158 10.27 1.36 9.74
C LEU A 158 10.60 2.25 10.96
N ASP A 159 11.65 1.90 11.68
CA ASP A 159 12.14 2.64 12.84
C ASP A 159 13.43 3.44 12.52
N PHE A 160 14.02 4.08 13.54
CA PHE A 160 15.20 4.91 13.37
C PHE A 160 16.51 4.12 13.23
N SER A 161 16.53 2.83 13.59
CA SER A 161 17.72 1.97 13.44
C SER A 161 18.13 1.81 11.97
N TYR A 162 17.19 2.04 11.06
CA TYR A 162 17.37 2.00 9.61
C TYR A 162 17.50 3.37 8.94
N VAL A 163 17.73 4.46 9.68
CA VAL A 163 17.86 5.81 9.08
C VAL A 163 18.94 5.87 8.01
N SER A 164 20.04 5.15 8.18
CA SER A 164 21.09 5.03 7.15
C SER A 164 20.62 4.38 5.85
N CYS A 165 19.53 3.58 5.88
CA CYS A 165 18.90 3.03 4.69
C CYS A 165 18.01 4.05 3.98
N TYR A 166 17.47 5.04 4.70
CA TYR A 166 16.58 6.04 4.11
C TYR A 166 17.31 6.98 3.14
N ASP A 167 18.64 7.06 3.17
CA ASP A 167 19.41 7.79 2.16
C ASP A 167 19.26 7.21 0.75
N ARG A 168 18.81 5.95 0.64
CA ARG A 168 18.48 5.28 -0.62
C ARG A 168 16.97 5.09 -0.81
N PHE A 169 16.15 5.82 -0.06
CA PHE A 169 14.70 5.65 -0.10
C PHE A 169 14.10 5.89 -1.49
N ASP A 170 14.56 6.92 -2.20
CA ASP A 170 14.11 7.17 -3.58
C ASP A 170 14.55 6.08 -4.55
N SER A 171 15.73 5.48 -4.36
CA SER A 171 16.18 4.31 -5.14
C SER A 171 15.28 3.10 -4.91
N ILE A 172 14.91 2.83 -3.65
CA ILE A 172 13.97 1.75 -3.29
C ILE A 172 12.61 1.99 -3.96
N LYS A 173 12.06 3.20 -3.80
CA LYS A 173 10.75 3.60 -4.35
C LYS A 173 10.74 3.59 -5.89
N SER A 174 11.83 4.01 -6.53
CA SER A 174 11.99 3.93 -7.99
C SER A 174 11.91 2.49 -8.49
N CYS A 175 12.55 1.54 -7.80
CA CYS A 175 12.45 0.12 -8.14
C CYS A 175 11.01 -0.39 -8.12
N PHE A 176 10.23 0.00 -7.11
CA PHE A 176 8.81 -0.37 -7.03
C PHE A 176 8.03 0.21 -8.21
N TRP A 177 8.18 1.52 -8.48
CA TRP A 177 7.50 2.19 -9.59
C TRP A 177 7.79 1.54 -10.94
N HIS A 178 9.06 1.25 -11.22
CA HIS A 178 9.47 0.66 -12.48
C HIS A 178 8.94 -0.76 -12.68
N ASP A 179 8.81 -1.58 -11.63
CA ASP A 179 8.13 -2.89 -11.72
C ASP A 179 6.68 -2.74 -12.19
N ILE A 180 5.95 -1.76 -11.64
CA ILE A 180 4.56 -1.50 -12.03
C ILE A 180 4.49 -1.11 -13.50
N MET A 181 5.32 -0.16 -13.91
CA MET A 181 5.35 0.34 -15.28
C MET A 181 5.71 -0.75 -16.29
N ALA A 182 6.74 -1.55 -16.00
CA ALA A 182 7.16 -2.65 -16.88
C ALA A 182 6.02 -3.68 -17.07
N ARG A 183 5.32 -4.03 -15.99
CA ARG A 183 4.18 -4.96 -16.06
C ARG A 183 2.98 -4.38 -16.77
N ASN A 184 2.67 -3.10 -16.56
CA ASN A 184 1.58 -2.45 -17.28
C ASN A 184 1.86 -2.42 -18.79
N SER A 185 3.11 -2.16 -19.18
CA SER A 185 3.54 -2.24 -20.58
C SER A 185 3.42 -3.66 -21.15
N PHE A 186 3.85 -4.69 -20.39
CA PHE A 186 3.72 -6.08 -20.82
C PHE A 186 2.26 -6.52 -20.94
N ARG A 187 1.40 -6.14 -19.99
CA ARG A 187 -0.06 -6.38 -20.06
C ARG A 187 -0.68 -5.70 -21.26
N ARG A 188 -0.22 -4.49 -21.63
CA ARG A 188 -0.65 -3.81 -22.84
C ARG A 188 -0.23 -4.59 -24.09
N PHE A 189 1.00 -5.05 -24.14
CA PHE A 189 1.52 -5.86 -25.25
C PHE A 189 0.75 -7.16 -25.43
N LEU A 190 0.52 -7.92 -24.36
CA LEU A 190 -0.27 -9.16 -24.38
C LEU A 190 -1.74 -8.97 -24.79
N ARG A 191 -2.28 -7.75 -24.75
CA ARG A 191 -3.64 -7.46 -25.22
C ARG A 191 -3.72 -7.25 -26.73
N HIS A 192 -2.58 -7.10 -27.41
CA HIS A 192 -2.52 -6.88 -28.86
C HIS A 192 -2.26 -8.16 -29.67
N PHE A 193 -2.11 -9.30 -28.99
CA PHE A 193 -2.03 -10.64 -29.56
C PHE A 193 -3.20 -11.48 -29.04
#